data_AF-A0A418W6Z2-F1
#
_entry.id   AF-A0A418W6Z2-F1
#
_cell.length_a   1.000
_cell.length_b   1.000
_cell.length_c   1.000
_cell.angle_alpha   90.00
_cell.angle_beta   90.00
_cell.angle_gamma   90.00
#
_symmetry.space_group_name_H-M   'P 1'
#
loop_
_entity.id
_entity.type
_entity.pdbx_description
1 polymer ?
#
loop_
_entity_poly.entity_id
_entity_poly.type
_entity_poly.pdbx_seq_one_letter_code
_entity_poly.pdbx_strand_id
1 'polypeptide(L)'
;MIGRIDPSQLGAQQRAELIYAQARSELSSRLWQAALGTGERGVEGQPTSMPRASELNLEALLATLANDHAKPVVLPRPPQPAIAQAATAPDRRETSDERGERSRAPVEAAEAMGLGPNAQYRATLMAAADRTAIPAAALAAIVHAEAAKGPGGRWLAYSRNPRSSAAGLGQFLSGTWKSEAEREGSWLNTLARQKGWLNARGKVAGEARAELLALRYDPHASIQAIADYARANLDTLERKGVRIEGDVESTAQAAYLGHHLGIGDAVKFLKGGLDSARARTLLSAQIGSVSAGQRIASAGSATGAHRAWLLDYVDRNIRPARFDGALPVG
;
A
#
# COMPACT_ATOMS: atom_id res chain seq x y z
N MET A 1 -1.13 22.41 -16.71
CA MET A 1 -2.60 22.26 -16.64
C MET A 1 -2.91 20.82 -16.27
N ILE A 2 -3.29 20.54 -15.02
CA ILE A 2 -3.66 19.19 -14.59
C ILE A 2 -5.11 18.97 -15.04
N GLY A 3 -5.32 17.95 -15.89
CA GLY A 3 -6.64 17.57 -16.35
C GLY A 3 -7.50 17.18 -15.14
N ARG A 4 -8.60 17.91 -14.93
CA ARG A 4 -9.69 17.42 -14.08
C ARG A 4 -10.18 16.12 -14.72
N ILE A 5 -10.21 15.03 -13.96
CA ILE A 5 -10.90 13.81 -14.39
C ILE A 5 -12.37 14.18 -14.48
N ASP A 6 -12.89 14.24 -15.70
CA ASP A 6 -14.32 14.42 -15.92
C ASP A 6 -15.02 13.11 -15.53
N PRO A 7 -15.87 13.09 -14.49
CA PRO A 7 -16.59 11.90 -14.08
C PRO A 7 -17.49 11.33 -15.19
N SER A 8 -17.79 12.10 -16.25
CA SER A 8 -18.49 11.61 -17.44
C SER A 8 -17.72 10.55 -18.22
N GLN A 9 -16.38 10.48 -18.07
CA GLN A 9 -15.51 9.53 -18.78
C GLN A 9 -15.26 8.22 -18.01
N LEU A 10 -15.80 8.09 -16.81
CA LEU A 10 -15.68 6.88 -15.99
C LEU A 10 -16.81 5.90 -16.31
N GLY A 11 -16.49 4.60 -16.37
CA GLY A 11 -17.50 3.54 -16.45
C GLY A 11 -18.44 3.59 -15.24
N ALA A 12 -19.70 3.13 -15.39
CA ALA A 12 -20.71 3.21 -14.32
C ALA A 12 -20.24 2.55 -13.00
N GLN A 13 -19.50 1.45 -13.10
CA GLN A 13 -18.92 0.77 -11.94
C GLN A 13 -17.80 1.58 -11.27
N GLN A 14 -16.91 2.19 -12.06
CA GLN A 14 -15.84 3.05 -11.53
C GLN A 14 -16.40 4.33 -10.89
N ARG A 15 -17.47 4.89 -11.45
CA ARG A 15 -18.21 6.00 -10.82
C ARG A 15 -18.83 5.58 -9.50
N ALA A 16 -19.48 4.43 -9.44
CA ALA A 16 -20.08 3.91 -8.21
C ALA A 16 -19.01 3.66 -7.14
N GLU A 17 -17.85 3.09 -7.52
CA GLU A 17 -16.72 2.89 -6.61
C GLU A 17 -16.14 4.22 -6.11
N LEU A 18 -16.01 5.23 -6.98
CA LEU A 18 -15.53 6.56 -6.63
C LEU A 18 -16.50 7.28 -5.67
N ILE A 19 -17.79 7.26 -5.98
CA ILE A 19 -18.85 7.84 -5.14
C ILE A 19 -18.88 7.13 -3.77
N TYR A 20 -18.81 5.80 -3.76
CA TYR A 20 -18.82 5.03 -2.53
C TYR A 20 -17.55 5.28 -1.69
N ALA A 21 -16.38 5.35 -2.31
CA ALA A 21 -15.13 5.67 -1.63
C ALA A 21 -15.15 7.08 -1.05
N GLN A 22 -15.68 8.05 -1.80
CA GLN A 22 -15.79 9.44 -1.37
C GLN A 22 -16.79 9.60 -0.23
N ALA A 23 -18.00 9.03 -0.36
CA ALA A 23 -19.02 9.02 0.69
C ALA A 23 -18.50 8.36 1.98
N ARG A 24 -17.75 7.26 1.84
CA ARG A 24 -17.13 6.57 2.98
C ARG A 24 -16.02 7.40 3.63
N SER A 25 -15.22 8.12 2.84
CA SER A 25 -14.19 9.02 3.33
C SER A 25 -14.79 10.18 4.14
N GLU A 26 -15.84 10.81 3.60
CA GLU A 26 -16.57 11.91 4.25
C GLU A 26 -17.25 11.43 5.54
N LEU A 27 -17.94 10.29 5.50
CA LEU A 27 -18.58 9.70 6.68
C LEU A 27 -17.55 9.38 7.75
N SER A 28 -16.42 8.76 7.38
CA SER A 28 -15.36 8.46 8.35
C SER A 28 -14.75 9.73 8.94
N SER A 29 -14.61 10.80 8.17
CA SER A 29 -14.08 12.09 8.64
C SER A 29 -15.04 12.77 9.61
N ARG A 30 -16.35 12.74 9.34
CA ARG A 30 -17.40 13.26 10.24
C ARG A 30 -17.47 12.47 11.54
N LEU A 31 -17.36 11.14 11.47
CA LEU A 31 -17.33 10.28 12.67
C LEU A 31 -16.07 10.54 13.52
N TRP A 32 -14.92 10.77 12.88
CA TRP A 32 -13.69 11.19 13.58
C TRP A 32 -13.81 12.57 14.23
N GLN A 33 -14.43 13.55 13.56
CA GLN A 33 -14.68 14.88 14.13
C GLN A 33 -15.66 14.84 15.30
N ALA A 34 -16.71 14.01 15.21
CA ALA A 34 -17.66 13.80 16.30
C ALA A 34 -17.00 13.11 17.51
N ALA A 35 -16.16 12.10 17.28
CA ALA A 35 -15.45 11.38 18.35
C ALA A 35 -14.40 12.24 19.07
N LEU A 36 -13.81 13.23 18.38
CA LEU A 36 -12.85 14.18 18.97
C LEU A 36 -13.54 15.39 19.63
N GLY A 37 -14.87 15.47 19.61
CA GLY A 37 -15.64 16.55 20.23
C GLY A 37 -15.46 17.91 19.57
N THR A 38 -15.00 17.97 18.32
CA THR A 38 -14.74 19.22 17.58
C THR A 38 -15.96 19.70 16.79
N GLY A 39 -17.17 19.43 17.28
CA GLY A 39 -18.40 20.09 16.81
C GLY A 39 -18.45 21.53 17.34
N GLU A 40 -18.94 22.45 16.51
CA GLU A 40 -18.95 23.90 16.73
C GLU A 40 -19.31 24.31 18.17
N ARG A 41 -18.40 25.05 18.82
CA ARG A 41 -18.67 25.72 20.10
C ARG A 41 -19.23 27.12 19.84
N GLY A 42 -20.55 27.25 19.95
CA GLY A 42 -21.24 28.51 20.19
C GLY A 42 -21.59 28.68 21.68
N VAL A 43 -20.95 29.67 22.30
CA VAL A 43 -21.40 30.59 23.39
C VAL A 43 -22.16 30.05 24.64
N GLU A 44 -21.46 30.17 25.79
CA GLU A 44 -21.84 30.49 27.20
C GLU A 44 -22.84 29.66 28.05
N GLY A 45 -22.42 29.35 29.31
CA GLY A 45 -23.29 29.11 30.48
C GLY A 45 -22.95 27.89 31.37
N GLN A 46 -22.36 28.10 32.56
CA GLN A 46 -22.05 27.12 33.65
C GLN A 46 -23.31 26.71 34.48
N PRO A 47 -23.24 25.82 35.51
CA PRO A 47 -22.74 24.43 35.58
C PRO A 47 -23.79 23.48 36.23
N THR A 48 -23.86 22.20 35.85
CA THR A 48 -24.55 21.17 36.66
C THR A 48 -23.83 19.83 36.65
N SER A 49 -23.86 19.19 37.82
CA SER A 49 -23.08 18.03 38.23
C SER A 49 -23.71 16.68 37.83
N MET A 50 -22.88 15.82 37.19
CA MET A 50 -22.86 14.33 37.22
C MET A 50 -24.05 13.57 36.57
N PRO A 51 -23.83 12.41 35.90
CA PRO A 51 -22.99 11.30 36.36
C PRO A 51 -21.88 10.85 35.41
N ARG A 52 -20.94 10.08 35.97
CA ARG A 52 -19.86 9.39 35.25
C ARG A 52 -20.46 8.56 34.10
N ALA A 53 -20.01 8.84 32.88
CA ALA A 53 -20.22 8.00 31.72
C ALA A 53 -19.47 6.67 31.91
N SER A 54 -20.15 5.69 32.50
CA SER A 54 -19.85 4.29 32.27
C SER A 54 -20.18 3.97 30.81
N GLU A 55 -19.13 3.85 30.02
CA GLU A 55 -18.99 3.00 28.83
C GLU A 55 -20.27 2.77 28.00
N LEU A 56 -20.67 3.78 27.23
CA LEU A 56 -21.38 3.51 25.98
C LEU A 56 -20.33 3.04 24.96
N ASN A 57 -20.12 1.72 24.92
CA ASN A 57 -19.16 1.06 24.05
C ASN A 57 -19.58 1.22 22.57
N LEU A 58 -18.74 1.91 21.78
CA LEU A 58 -18.88 2.10 20.34
C LEU A 58 -19.00 0.75 19.58
N GLU A 59 -18.46 -0.33 20.14
CA GLU A 59 -18.59 -1.69 19.58
C GLU A 59 -20.02 -2.23 19.70
N ALA A 60 -20.78 -1.87 20.73
CA ALA A 60 -22.18 -2.27 20.86
C ALA A 60 -23.04 -1.57 19.80
N LEU A 61 -22.77 -0.30 19.50
CA LEU A 61 -23.48 0.44 18.45
C LEU A 61 -23.15 -0.10 17.05
N LEU A 62 -21.89 -0.49 16.81
CA LEU A 62 -21.45 -1.13 15.57
C LEU A 62 -22.01 -2.54 15.40
N ALA A 63 -22.17 -3.30 16.49
CA ALA A 63 -22.77 -4.63 16.47
C ALA A 63 -24.27 -4.60 16.15
N THR A 64 -25.02 -3.62 16.68
CA THR A 64 -26.47 -3.50 16.43
C THR A 64 -26.76 -3.10 14.97
N LEU A 65 -25.90 -2.30 14.34
CA LEU A 65 -26.01 -1.95 12.91
C LEU A 65 -25.61 -3.09 11.97
N ALA A 66 -24.89 -4.10 12.46
CA ALA A 66 -24.43 -5.24 11.67
C ALA A 66 -25.43 -6.41 11.66
N ASN A 67 -26.52 -6.36 12.44
CA ASN A 67 -27.30 -7.55 12.77
C ASN A 67 -28.68 -7.67 12.10
N ASP A 68 -29.08 -6.76 11.20
CA ASP A 68 -30.25 -7.00 10.35
C ASP A 68 -29.83 -7.69 9.04
N HIS A 69 -29.92 -9.03 9.11
CA HIS A 69 -30.09 -10.05 8.07
C HIS A 69 -29.15 -11.25 8.29
N ALA A 70 -29.61 -12.20 9.09
CA ALA A 70 -28.95 -13.46 9.36
C ALA A 70 -29.10 -14.49 8.23
N LYS A 71 -28.00 -15.19 7.89
CA LYS A 71 -27.81 -16.65 8.07
C LYS A 71 -26.32 -17.03 7.88
N PRO A 72 -25.83 -18.11 8.54
CA PRO A 72 -24.42 -18.24 8.89
C PRO A 72 -23.58 -18.75 7.72
N VAL A 73 -22.57 -17.96 7.35
CA VAL A 73 -21.52 -18.37 6.42
C VAL A 73 -20.24 -18.57 7.22
N VAL A 74 -19.68 -19.77 7.12
CA VAL A 74 -18.35 -20.11 7.64
C VAL A 74 -17.35 -19.06 7.17
N LEU A 75 -16.75 -18.35 8.12
CA LEU A 75 -15.86 -17.22 7.86
C LEU A 75 -14.55 -17.68 7.20
N PRO A 76 -14.12 -17.09 6.06
CA PRO A 76 -12.79 -17.31 5.55
C PRO A 76 -11.73 -16.52 6.34
N ARG A 77 -10.59 -17.19 6.52
CA ARG A 77 -9.32 -16.78 7.15
C ARG A 77 -8.82 -15.39 6.66
N PRO A 78 -8.06 -14.63 7.48
CA PRO A 78 -7.44 -13.36 7.04
C PRO A 78 -6.57 -13.54 5.79
N PRO A 79 -6.43 -12.50 4.93
CA PRO A 79 -5.81 -12.65 3.62
C PRO A 79 -4.33 -12.99 3.77
N GLN A 80 -4.03 -14.24 3.40
CA GLN A 80 -2.71 -14.72 3.02
C GLN A 80 -2.39 -14.20 1.60
N PRO A 81 -1.10 -14.14 1.20
CA PRO A 81 -0.75 -13.94 -0.21
C PRO A 81 -1.47 -15.00 -1.05
N ALA A 82 -2.22 -14.56 -2.04
CA ALA A 82 -3.04 -15.42 -2.90
C ALA A 82 -2.14 -16.37 -3.71
N ILE A 83 -2.23 -17.67 -3.44
CA ILE A 83 -1.79 -18.73 -4.34
C ILE A 83 -3.07 -19.32 -4.94
N ALA A 84 -3.32 -19.10 -6.22
CA ALA A 84 -4.37 -19.78 -6.96
C ALA A 84 -3.73 -20.82 -7.90
N GLN A 85 -4.14 -22.07 -7.70
CA GLN A 85 -3.72 -23.26 -8.45
C GLN A 85 -4.35 -23.25 -9.85
N ALA A 86 -3.58 -23.65 -10.85
CA ALA A 86 -4.04 -23.85 -12.22
C ALA A 86 -4.82 -25.16 -12.37
N ALA A 87 -5.95 -25.11 -13.08
CA ALA A 87 -6.66 -26.28 -13.58
C ALA A 87 -6.72 -26.24 -15.11
N THR A 88 -6.55 -27.40 -15.73
CA THR A 88 -6.27 -27.65 -17.16
C THR A 88 -7.52 -27.84 -18.04
N ALA A 89 -7.44 -27.27 -19.27
CA ALA A 89 -7.92 -27.74 -20.60
C ALA A 89 -9.45 -27.74 -20.95
N PRO A 90 -9.87 -27.79 -22.25
CA PRO A 90 -9.12 -27.74 -23.52
C PRO A 90 -9.61 -26.73 -24.62
N ASP A 91 -8.74 -26.56 -25.61
CA ASP A 91 -8.86 -26.21 -27.05
C ASP A 91 -10.23 -25.87 -27.67
N ARG A 92 -10.31 -24.70 -28.35
CA ARG A 92 -11.02 -24.58 -29.63
C ARG A 92 -10.56 -23.36 -30.46
N ARG A 93 -10.40 -23.61 -31.77
CA ARG A 93 -9.78 -22.83 -32.84
C ARG A 93 -10.51 -21.54 -33.28
N GLU A 94 -9.67 -20.58 -33.67
CA GLU A 94 -9.70 -19.58 -34.77
C GLU A 94 -11.02 -19.12 -35.42
N THR A 95 -11.14 -17.80 -35.63
CA THR A 95 -11.16 -17.15 -36.96
C THR A 95 -11.02 -15.62 -36.87
N SER A 96 -10.12 -15.08 -37.71
CA SER A 96 -10.08 -13.79 -38.46
C SER A 96 -11.31 -12.84 -38.37
N ASP A 97 -11.24 -11.50 -38.49
CA ASP A 97 -10.35 -10.62 -39.25
C ASP A 97 -10.48 -9.12 -38.85
N GLU A 98 -9.37 -8.41 -39.07
CA GLU A 98 -9.18 -7.03 -39.57
C GLU A 98 -9.76 -5.73 -38.93
N ARG A 99 -8.79 -4.83 -38.71
CA ARG A 99 -8.75 -3.39 -39.05
C ARG A 99 -9.00 -2.36 -37.94
N GLY A 100 -7.92 -1.67 -37.60
CA GLY A 100 -7.94 -0.41 -36.85
C GLY A 100 -6.56 -0.05 -36.32
N GLU A 101 -5.66 0.41 -37.20
CA GLU A 101 -4.39 1.03 -36.83
C GLU A 101 -4.63 2.26 -35.94
N ARG A 102 -4.61 2.02 -34.63
CA ARG A 102 -4.37 3.04 -33.62
C ARG A 102 -3.05 2.68 -32.97
N SER A 103 -2.05 3.55 -33.17
CA SER A 103 -0.70 3.55 -32.61
C SER A 103 -0.43 2.43 -31.57
N ARG A 104 0.20 1.34 -32.02
CA ARG A 104 0.57 0.16 -31.21
C ARG A 104 1.75 0.38 -30.26
N ALA A 105 2.51 1.45 -30.46
CA ALA A 105 3.75 1.72 -29.74
C ALA A 105 3.63 1.80 -28.19
N PRO A 106 2.55 2.38 -27.60
CA PRO A 106 2.43 2.45 -26.13
C PRO A 106 2.11 1.09 -25.48
N VAL A 107 1.41 0.19 -26.20
CA VAL A 107 0.97 -1.12 -25.70
C VAL A 107 2.11 -2.14 -25.81
N GLU A 108 2.85 -2.14 -26.92
CA GLU A 108 4.03 -3.00 -27.12
C GLU A 108 5.13 -2.68 -26.11
N ALA A 109 5.37 -1.38 -25.86
CA ALA A 109 6.28 -0.97 -24.80
C ALA A 109 5.79 -1.55 -23.47
N ALA A 110 4.51 -1.33 -23.09
CA ALA A 110 3.90 -1.83 -21.85
C ALA A 110 4.02 -3.33 -21.60
N GLU A 111 3.84 -4.15 -22.63
CA GLU A 111 4.11 -5.60 -22.60
C GLU A 111 5.60 -5.88 -22.36
N ALA A 112 6.50 -5.08 -22.93
CA ALA A 112 7.95 -5.11 -22.70
C ALA A 112 8.41 -4.56 -21.33
N MET A 113 7.61 -4.62 -20.25
CA MET A 113 8.09 -4.65 -18.84
C MET A 113 7.24 -5.65 -18.06
N GLY A 114 6.64 -6.64 -18.72
CA GLY A 114 5.80 -7.65 -18.05
C GLY A 114 4.69 -7.09 -17.14
N LEU A 115 4.25 -5.85 -17.34
CA LEU A 115 3.24 -5.20 -16.49
C LEU A 115 1.84 -5.77 -16.75
N GLY A 116 1.63 -6.39 -17.92
CA GLY A 116 0.36 -6.96 -18.35
C GLY A 116 -0.80 -5.95 -18.17
N PRO A 117 -1.83 -6.25 -17.36
CA PRO A 117 -2.97 -5.35 -17.16
C PRO A 117 -2.60 -4.02 -16.47
N ASN A 118 -1.38 -3.91 -15.94
CA ASN A 118 -0.87 -2.72 -15.26
C ASN A 118 -0.03 -1.82 -16.18
N ALA A 119 -0.03 -2.10 -17.49
CA ALA A 119 0.59 -1.36 -18.58
C ALA A 119 0.54 0.17 -18.45
N GLN A 120 -0.62 0.69 -18.05
CA GLN A 120 -0.90 2.12 -17.88
C GLN A 120 0.03 2.83 -16.90
N TYR A 121 0.70 2.11 -15.99
CA TYR A 121 1.61 2.70 -15.00
C TYR A 121 3.06 2.81 -15.46
N ARG A 122 3.40 2.33 -16.67
CA ARG A 122 4.75 2.36 -17.23
C ARG A 122 5.41 3.73 -17.12
N ALA A 123 4.77 4.76 -17.66
CA ALA A 123 5.37 6.09 -17.73
C ALA A 123 5.65 6.65 -16.32
N THR A 124 4.73 6.41 -15.38
CA THR A 124 4.91 6.81 -13.99
C THR A 124 6.07 6.07 -13.32
N LEU A 125 6.20 4.75 -13.55
CA LEU A 125 7.29 3.95 -13.01
C LEU A 125 8.65 4.39 -13.55
N MET A 126 8.74 4.67 -14.85
CA MET A 126 9.96 5.19 -15.48
C MET A 126 10.32 6.57 -14.95
N ALA A 127 9.37 7.50 -14.88
CA ALA A 127 9.62 8.83 -14.34
C ALA A 127 10.04 8.81 -12.85
N ALA A 128 9.46 7.90 -12.06
CA ALA A 128 9.86 7.69 -10.67
C ALA A 128 11.25 7.06 -10.54
N ALA A 129 11.60 6.13 -11.44
CA ALA A 129 12.92 5.54 -11.54
C ALA A 129 13.99 6.59 -11.85
N ASP A 130 13.77 7.41 -12.88
CA ASP A 130 14.70 8.48 -13.28
C ASP A 130 14.98 9.45 -12.11
N ARG A 131 13.93 9.82 -11.38
CA ARG A 131 14.02 10.77 -10.27
C ARG A 131 14.74 10.20 -9.04
N THR A 132 14.64 8.90 -8.80
CA THR A 132 15.14 8.28 -7.56
C THR A 132 16.36 7.40 -7.77
N ALA A 133 16.77 7.20 -9.03
CA ALA A 133 17.79 6.24 -9.44
C ALA A 133 17.50 4.79 -8.98
N ILE A 134 16.22 4.44 -8.75
CA ILE A 134 15.79 3.07 -8.47
C ILE A 134 15.27 2.46 -9.76
N PRO A 135 15.75 1.28 -10.21
CA PRO A 135 15.28 0.67 -11.44
C PRO A 135 13.75 0.53 -11.50
N ALA A 136 13.15 0.81 -12.66
CA ALA A 136 11.70 0.76 -12.84
C ALA A 136 11.12 -0.64 -12.51
N ALA A 137 11.85 -1.70 -12.85
CA ALA A 137 11.48 -3.07 -12.53
C ALA A 137 11.49 -3.36 -11.01
N ALA A 138 12.43 -2.79 -10.27
CA ALA A 138 12.46 -2.86 -8.80
C ALA A 138 11.23 -2.14 -8.20
N LEU A 139 10.91 -0.93 -8.69
CA LEU A 139 9.71 -0.20 -8.27
C LEU A 139 8.42 -0.97 -8.60
N ALA A 140 8.34 -1.55 -9.80
CA ALA A 140 7.21 -2.38 -10.22
C ALA A 140 7.05 -3.62 -9.33
N ALA A 141 8.14 -4.27 -8.93
CA ALA A 141 8.10 -5.40 -8.00
C ALA A 141 7.59 -5.01 -6.61
N ILE A 142 8.01 -3.84 -6.08
CA ILE A 142 7.54 -3.34 -4.78
C ILE A 142 6.05 -2.98 -4.86
N VAL A 143 5.63 -2.24 -5.90
CA VAL A 143 4.21 -1.93 -6.13
C VAL A 143 3.40 -3.21 -6.28
N HIS A 144 3.91 -4.17 -7.05
CA HIS A 144 3.28 -5.45 -7.24
C HIS A 144 3.12 -6.20 -5.92
N ALA A 145 4.10 -6.17 -5.03
CA ALA A 145 4.00 -6.84 -3.73
C ALA A 145 2.95 -6.18 -2.82
N GLU A 146 2.94 -4.85 -2.75
CA GLU A 146 2.10 -4.07 -1.84
C GLU A 146 0.64 -3.96 -2.30
N ALA A 147 0.40 -3.76 -3.60
CA ALA A 147 -0.94 -3.50 -4.11
C ALA A 147 -1.86 -4.72 -3.90
N ALA A 148 -3.11 -4.46 -3.50
CA ALA A 148 -4.14 -5.47 -3.65
C ALA A 148 -4.37 -5.73 -5.14
N LYS A 149 -4.65 -7.00 -5.50
CA LYS A 149 -4.91 -7.40 -6.88
C LYS A 149 -6.38 -7.72 -7.07
N GLY A 150 -6.96 -7.22 -8.17
CA GLY A 150 -8.28 -7.63 -8.63
C GLY A 150 -8.20 -8.84 -9.57
N PRO A 151 -9.35 -9.28 -10.11
CA PRO A 151 -9.41 -10.23 -11.22
C PRO A 151 -8.43 -9.86 -12.34
N GLY A 152 -7.69 -10.85 -12.83
CA GLY A 152 -6.69 -10.69 -13.88
C GLY A 152 -5.35 -10.10 -13.43
N GLY A 153 -5.13 -9.84 -12.12
CA GLY A 153 -3.85 -9.33 -11.62
C GLY A 153 -3.70 -7.80 -11.71
N ARG A 154 -4.77 -7.08 -11.99
CA ARG A 154 -4.78 -5.60 -11.97
C ARG A 154 -4.52 -5.08 -10.56
N TRP A 155 -3.69 -4.05 -10.43
CA TRP A 155 -3.47 -3.37 -9.16
C TRP A 155 -4.65 -2.46 -8.82
N LEU A 156 -5.11 -2.52 -7.57
CA LEU A 156 -6.28 -1.80 -7.10
C LEU A 156 -5.85 -0.53 -6.35
N ALA A 157 -5.87 0.61 -7.03
CA ALA A 157 -5.49 1.90 -6.44
C ALA A 157 -6.36 2.32 -5.24
N TYR A 158 -7.61 1.86 -5.20
CA TYR A 158 -8.55 2.16 -4.13
C TYR A 158 -8.54 1.13 -2.99
N SER A 159 -7.53 0.26 -2.93
CA SER A 159 -7.42 -0.73 -1.85
C SER A 159 -7.18 -0.08 -0.50
N ARG A 160 -7.78 -0.66 0.54
CA ARG A 160 -7.60 -0.25 1.93
C ARG A 160 -7.59 -1.45 2.85
N ASN A 161 -6.67 -1.45 3.81
CA ASN A 161 -6.66 -2.46 4.86
C ASN A 161 -7.75 -2.15 5.90
N PRO A 162 -8.68 -3.08 6.22
CA PRO A 162 -9.73 -2.83 7.21
C PRO A 162 -9.21 -2.73 8.65
N ARG A 163 -7.99 -3.23 8.93
CA ARG A 163 -7.39 -3.28 10.28
C ARG A 163 -6.33 -2.20 10.51
N SER A 164 -6.06 -1.36 9.52
CA SER A 164 -5.05 -0.30 9.65
C SER A 164 -5.39 0.92 8.80
N SER A 165 -4.52 1.93 8.85
CA SER A 165 -4.66 3.09 7.97
C SER A 165 -4.10 2.86 6.57
N ALA A 166 -3.51 1.70 6.27
CA ALA A 166 -2.89 1.38 4.98
C ALA A 166 -3.87 1.50 3.82
N ALA A 167 -3.47 2.23 2.78
CA ALA A 167 -4.29 2.49 1.60
C ALA A 167 -3.42 2.72 0.35
N GLY A 168 -4.01 2.49 -0.82
CA GLY A 168 -3.36 2.76 -2.10
C GLY A 168 -2.50 1.64 -2.62
N LEU A 169 -1.87 1.89 -3.77
CA LEU A 169 -0.95 0.94 -4.42
C LEU A 169 0.25 0.56 -3.55
N GLY A 170 0.69 1.47 -2.67
CA GLY A 170 1.79 1.23 -1.73
C GLY A 170 1.36 0.88 -0.31
N GLN A 171 0.05 0.74 -0.06
CA GLN A 171 -0.51 0.43 1.26
C GLN A 171 0.05 1.33 2.38
N PHE A 172 0.29 2.61 2.09
CA PHE A 172 0.92 3.54 3.02
C PHE A 172 0.04 3.81 4.25
N LEU A 173 0.63 3.76 5.43
CA LEU A 173 0.01 4.23 6.66
C LEU A 173 -0.14 5.76 6.65
N SER A 174 -1.14 6.29 7.34
CA SER A 174 -1.37 7.76 7.41
C SER A 174 -0.16 8.51 7.98
N GLY A 175 0.53 7.91 8.95
CA GLY A 175 1.74 8.48 9.56
C GLY A 175 2.89 8.56 8.56
N THR A 176 3.23 7.43 7.92
CA THR A 176 4.29 7.37 6.90
C THR A 176 4.02 8.34 5.76
N TRP A 177 2.79 8.36 5.23
CA TRP A 177 2.41 9.27 4.14
C TRP A 177 2.57 10.75 4.50
N LYS A 178 2.18 11.13 5.73
CA LYS A 178 2.43 12.47 6.25
C LYS A 178 3.93 12.75 6.34
N SER A 179 4.72 11.80 6.86
CA SER A 179 6.17 11.95 6.95
C SER A 179 6.83 12.11 5.58
N GLU A 180 6.36 11.41 4.54
CA GLU A 180 6.80 11.64 3.16
C GLU A 180 6.53 13.08 2.72
N ALA A 181 5.33 13.60 2.97
CA ALA A 181 4.97 14.97 2.62
C ALA A 181 5.74 16.03 3.41
N GLU A 182 6.27 15.70 4.59
CA GLU A 182 7.13 16.58 5.38
C GLU A 182 8.62 16.42 5.06
N ARG A 183 9.03 15.32 4.40
CA ARG A 183 10.43 15.08 4.05
C ARG A 183 10.81 15.89 2.81
N GLU A 184 11.70 16.85 3.01
CA GLU A 184 12.26 17.66 1.93
C GLU A 184 12.88 16.79 0.83
N GLY A 185 12.66 17.19 -0.43
CA GLY A 185 13.11 16.46 -1.61
C GLY A 185 12.16 15.36 -2.08
N SER A 186 11.18 14.94 -1.28
CA SER A 186 10.16 13.99 -1.76
C SER A 186 9.20 14.66 -2.74
N TRP A 187 8.57 13.85 -3.59
CA TRP A 187 7.54 14.29 -4.51
C TRP A 187 6.32 14.85 -3.76
N LEU A 188 5.90 14.18 -2.68
CA LEU A 188 4.77 14.63 -1.86
C LEU A 188 5.08 15.96 -1.15
N ASN A 189 6.33 16.18 -0.73
CA ASN A 189 6.73 17.45 -0.13
C ASN A 189 6.70 18.58 -1.16
N THR A 190 7.18 18.31 -2.38
CA THR A 190 7.10 19.27 -3.49
C THR A 190 5.65 19.66 -3.77
N LEU A 191 4.75 18.68 -3.87
CA LEU A 191 3.32 18.93 -4.07
C LEU A 191 2.70 19.69 -2.88
N ALA A 192 3.02 19.29 -1.65
CA ALA A 192 2.50 19.94 -0.44
C ALA A 192 2.93 21.41 -0.36
N ARG A 193 4.17 21.74 -0.75
CA ARG A 193 4.65 23.13 -0.84
C ARG A 193 3.89 23.92 -1.90
N GLN A 194 3.74 23.36 -3.10
CA GLN A 194 2.99 24.01 -4.20
C GLN A 194 1.53 24.28 -3.83
N LYS A 195 0.94 23.41 -2.99
CA LYS A 195 -0.43 23.53 -2.51
C LYS A 195 -0.58 24.41 -1.26
N GLY A 196 0.51 24.89 -0.66
CA GLY A 196 0.47 25.64 0.59
C GLY A 196 0.04 24.79 1.80
N TRP A 197 0.22 23.47 1.73
CA TRP A 197 -0.20 22.52 2.77
C TRP A 197 0.78 22.40 3.94
N LEU A 198 1.95 23.03 3.85
CA LEU A 198 2.96 23.03 4.90
C LEU A 198 2.95 24.36 5.65
N ASN A 199 3.02 24.30 6.97
CA ASN A 199 3.22 25.48 7.81
C ASN A 199 4.69 25.93 7.80
N ALA A 200 4.99 27.05 8.48
CA ALA A 200 6.34 27.61 8.56
C ALA A 200 7.42 26.65 9.11
N ARG A 201 7.02 25.58 9.81
CA ARG A 201 7.94 24.54 10.33
C ARG A 201 8.08 23.34 9.38
N GLY A 202 7.55 23.43 8.17
CA GLY A 202 7.53 22.33 7.19
C GLY A 202 6.60 21.18 7.57
N LYS A 203 5.65 21.40 8.49
CA LYS A 203 4.69 20.38 8.94
C LYS A 203 3.37 20.51 8.22
N VAL A 204 2.75 19.37 7.93
CA VAL A 204 1.44 19.35 7.26
C VAL A 204 0.41 20.04 8.16
N ALA A 205 -0.23 21.07 7.62
CA ALA A 205 -1.29 21.82 8.26
C ALA A 205 -2.52 20.94 8.53
N GLY A 206 -3.27 21.24 9.59
CA GLY A 206 -4.37 20.37 10.04
C GLY A 206 -5.47 20.25 9.00
N GLU A 207 -5.82 21.38 8.40
CA GLU A 207 -6.80 21.56 7.33
C GLU A 207 -6.44 20.82 6.03
N ALA A 208 -5.16 20.70 5.72
CA ALA A 208 -4.68 20.01 4.52
C ALA A 208 -4.62 18.48 4.67
N ARG A 209 -4.79 17.96 5.89
CA ARG A 209 -4.54 16.55 6.20
C ARG A 209 -5.45 15.60 5.41
N ALA A 210 -6.73 15.93 5.26
CA ALA A 210 -7.68 15.06 4.57
C ALA A 210 -7.32 14.93 3.08
N GLU A 211 -7.08 16.06 2.41
CA GLU A 211 -6.67 16.09 1.00
C GLU A 211 -5.34 15.38 0.78
N LEU A 212 -4.35 15.61 1.64
CA LEU A 212 -3.08 14.90 1.56
C LEU A 212 -3.27 13.38 1.67
N LEU A 213 -4.07 12.91 2.63
CA LEU A 213 -4.28 11.47 2.83
C LEU A 213 -5.05 10.81 1.69
N ALA A 214 -5.91 11.56 0.98
CA ALA A 214 -6.65 11.08 -0.18
C ALA A 214 -5.74 10.77 -1.38
N LEU A 215 -4.58 11.44 -1.50
CA LEU A 215 -3.61 11.17 -2.55
C LEU A 215 -3.03 9.75 -2.52
N ARG A 216 -3.20 8.99 -1.44
CA ARG A 216 -2.87 7.55 -1.43
C ARG A 216 -3.69 6.74 -2.42
N TYR A 217 -4.86 7.23 -2.82
CA TYR A 217 -5.67 6.55 -3.83
C TYR A 217 -5.33 7.02 -5.26
N ASP A 218 -4.52 8.06 -5.39
CA ASP A 218 -3.98 8.48 -6.69
C ASP A 218 -2.81 7.56 -7.06
N PRO A 219 -2.89 6.82 -8.19
CA PRO A 219 -1.84 5.89 -8.60
C PRO A 219 -0.49 6.58 -8.83
N HIS A 220 -0.51 7.79 -9.39
CA HIS A 220 0.70 8.52 -9.71
C HIS A 220 1.44 8.94 -8.43
N ALA A 221 0.74 9.61 -7.50
CA ALA A 221 1.27 10.00 -6.21
C ALA A 221 1.75 8.78 -5.40
N SER A 222 1.01 7.66 -5.45
CA SER A 222 1.41 6.43 -4.76
C SER A 222 2.73 5.86 -5.28
N ILE A 223 2.89 5.76 -6.60
CA ILE A 223 4.13 5.25 -7.21
C ILE A 223 5.30 6.19 -6.92
N GLN A 224 5.09 7.50 -7.02
CA GLN A 224 6.13 8.49 -6.67
C GLN A 224 6.55 8.38 -5.21
N ALA A 225 5.59 8.22 -4.29
CA ALA A 225 5.87 8.06 -2.87
C ALA A 225 6.57 6.72 -2.55
N ILE A 226 6.23 5.62 -3.24
CA ILE A 226 6.95 4.35 -3.12
C ILE A 226 8.42 4.54 -3.51
N ALA A 227 8.68 5.22 -4.63
CA ALA A 227 10.05 5.46 -5.09
C ALA A 227 10.84 6.32 -4.08
N ASP A 228 10.23 7.39 -3.58
CA ASP A 228 10.85 8.24 -2.56
C ASP A 228 11.18 7.50 -1.27
N TYR A 229 10.23 6.70 -0.80
CA TYR A 229 10.38 5.95 0.43
C TYR A 229 11.39 4.81 0.28
N ALA A 230 11.39 4.14 -0.87
CA ALA A 230 12.40 3.14 -1.22
C ALA A 230 13.80 3.75 -1.22
N ARG A 231 14.00 4.92 -1.84
CA ARG A 231 15.32 5.58 -1.87
C ARG A 231 15.76 5.99 -0.47
N ALA A 232 14.87 6.60 0.31
CA ALA A 232 15.17 6.99 1.68
C ALA A 232 15.51 5.78 2.59
N ASN A 233 14.87 4.63 2.35
CA ASN A 233 15.19 3.39 3.04
C ASN A 233 16.58 2.88 2.65
N LEU A 234 16.89 2.79 1.35
CA LEU A 234 18.19 2.37 0.85
C LEU A 234 19.32 3.26 1.40
N ASP A 235 19.16 4.59 1.33
CA ASP A 235 20.13 5.56 1.88
C ASP A 235 20.37 5.36 3.38
N THR A 236 19.32 5.01 4.12
CA THR A 236 19.42 4.79 5.55
C THR A 236 20.09 3.44 5.86
N LEU A 237 19.78 2.40 5.09
CA LEU A 237 20.42 1.09 5.21
C LEU A 237 21.94 1.21 4.97
N GLU A 238 22.35 1.85 3.87
CA GLU A 238 23.74 2.10 3.51
C GLU A 238 24.47 2.91 4.60
N ARG A 239 23.88 4.03 5.07
CA ARG A 239 24.44 4.81 6.20
C ARG A 239 24.61 4.01 7.48
N LYS A 240 23.78 3.01 7.71
CA LYS A 240 23.84 2.13 8.89
C LYS A 240 24.78 0.93 8.68
N GLY A 241 25.50 0.90 7.56
CA GLY A 241 26.51 -0.10 7.22
C GLY A 241 25.91 -1.42 6.73
N VAL A 242 24.68 -1.40 6.23
CA VAL A 242 24.11 -2.56 5.52
C VAL A 242 24.66 -2.54 4.10
N ARG A 243 25.27 -3.65 3.67
CA ARG A 243 25.70 -3.83 2.29
C ARG A 243 24.51 -4.28 1.46
N ILE A 244 24.25 -3.57 0.38
CA ILE A 244 23.24 -3.90 -0.61
C ILE A 244 24.01 -4.10 -1.90
N GLU A 245 23.84 -5.26 -2.54
CA GLU A 245 24.45 -5.51 -3.84
C GLU A 245 23.79 -4.56 -4.86
N GLY A 246 24.58 -4.05 -5.80
CA GLY A 246 24.13 -3.03 -6.75
C GLY A 246 23.19 -3.54 -7.85
N ASP A 247 22.78 -4.81 -7.79
CA ASP A 247 21.85 -5.39 -8.74
C ASP A 247 20.39 -5.03 -8.41
N VAL A 248 19.52 -5.24 -9.40
CA VAL A 248 18.10 -4.85 -9.34
C VAL A 248 17.33 -5.65 -8.28
N GLU A 249 17.65 -6.94 -8.11
CA GLU A 249 16.97 -7.81 -7.15
C GLU A 249 17.30 -7.41 -5.72
N SER A 250 18.58 -7.30 -5.39
CA SER A 250 19.04 -6.86 -4.07
C SER A 250 18.52 -5.48 -3.70
N THR A 251 18.50 -4.55 -4.67
CA THR A 251 17.91 -3.21 -4.49
C THR A 251 16.42 -3.29 -4.14
N ALA A 252 15.64 -4.08 -4.89
CA ALA A 252 14.21 -4.22 -4.66
C ALA A 252 13.91 -4.88 -3.30
N GLN A 253 14.63 -5.94 -2.96
CA GLN A 253 14.46 -6.68 -1.72
C GLN A 253 14.82 -5.82 -0.50
N ALA A 254 15.94 -5.10 -0.53
CA ALA A 254 16.36 -4.21 0.56
C ALA A 254 15.37 -3.05 0.77
N ALA A 255 14.93 -2.41 -0.31
CA ALA A 255 13.91 -1.36 -0.26
C ALA A 255 12.58 -1.89 0.30
N TYR A 256 12.14 -3.07 -0.16
CA TYR A 256 10.92 -3.72 0.32
C TYR A 256 11.00 -4.05 1.81
N LEU A 257 12.12 -4.58 2.31
CA LEU A 257 12.31 -4.86 3.73
C LEU A 257 12.19 -3.58 4.58
N GLY A 258 12.77 -2.46 4.11
CA GLY A 258 12.61 -1.15 4.73
C GLY A 258 11.16 -0.70 4.79
N HIS A 259 10.40 -0.94 3.73
CA HIS A 259 8.97 -0.62 3.66
C HIS A 259 8.13 -1.49 4.59
N HIS A 260 8.32 -2.80 4.52
CA HIS A 260 7.51 -3.80 5.19
C HIS A 260 7.71 -3.84 6.71
N LEU A 261 8.97 -3.75 7.17
CA LEU A 261 9.31 -3.79 8.60
C LEU A 261 9.32 -2.41 9.25
N GLY A 262 9.43 -1.35 8.44
CA GLY A 262 9.94 -0.06 8.89
C GLY A 262 11.46 -0.09 9.04
N ILE A 263 12.09 1.05 8.73
CA ILE A 263 13.55 1.14 8.55
C ILE A 263 14.37 0.67 9.78
N GLY A 264 13.89 0.93 11.00
CA GLY A 264 14.60 0.55 12.22
C GLY A 264 14.73 -0.97 12.40
N ASP A 265 13.65 -1.70 12.12
CA ASP A 265 13.66 -3.17 12.20
C ASP A 265 14.32 -3.80 10.97
N ALA A 266 14.22 -3.16 9.79
CA ALA A 266 14.95 -3.59 8.60
C ALA A 266 16.47 -3.57 8.80
N VAL A 267 17.02 -2.51 9.40
CA VAL A 267 18.45 -2.42 9.75
C VAL A 267 18.87 -3.58 10.66
N LYS A 268 18.12 -3.85 11.73
CA LYS A 268 18.42 -4.95 12.65
C LYS A 268 18.33 -6.31 11.95
N PHE A 269 17.26 -6.49 11.16
CA PHE A 269 17.04 -7.71 10.39
C PHE A 269 18.22 -8.02 9.45
N LEU A 270 18.72 -7.02 8.73
CA LEU A 270 19.81 -7.18 7.78
C LEU A 270 21.19 -7.33 8.45
N LYS A 271 21.37 -6.87 9.70
CA LYS A 271 22.64 -6.93 10.44
C LYS A 271 22.82 -8.10 11.40
N GLY A 272 21.86 -9.02 11.47
CA GLY A 272 21.97 -10.19 12.37
C GLY A 272 20.65 -10.69 12.94
N GLY A 273 19.53 -10.03 12.63
CA GLY A 273 18.21 -10.44 13.06
C GLY A 273 17.63 -9.58 14.17
N LEU A 274 16.36 -9.83 14.46
CA LEU A 274 15.62 -9.13 15.51
C LEU A 274 15.75 -9.87 16.85
N ASP A 275 15.55 -9.15 17.94
CA ASP A 275 15.38 -9.79 19.24
C ASP A 275 14.16 -10.73 19.23
N SER A 276 14.20 -11.77 20.05
CA SER A 276 13.21 -12.86 20.02
C SER A 276 11.78 -12.38 20.30
N ALA A 277 11.61 -11.41 21.21
CA ALA A 277 10.30 -10.86 21.54
C ALA A 277 9.73 -10.08 20.35
N ARG A 278 10.51 -9.18 19.76
CA ARG A 278 10.12 -8.40 18.58
C ARG A 278 9.83 -9.30 17.38
N ALA A 279 10.67 -10.31 17.13
CA ALA A 279 10.49 -11.28 16.06
C ALA A 279 9.16 -12.05 16.20
N ARG A 280 8.80 -12.47 17.43
CA ARG A 280 7.53 -13.12 17.71
C ARG A 280 6.33 -12.20 17.47
N THR A 281 6.43 -10.94 17.89
CA THR A 281 5.39 -9.94 17.67
C THR A 281 5.14 -9.71 16.19
N LEU A 282 6.20 -9.48 15.40
CA LEU A 282 6.08 -9.24 13.97
C LEU A 282 5.55 -10.47 13.22
N LEU A 283 6.09 -11.65 13.50
CA LEU A 283 5.62 -12.89 12.87
C LEU A 283 4.14 -13.13 13.16
N SER A 284 3.69 -12.96 14.41
CA SER A 284 2.28 -13.08 14.76
C SER A 284 1.40 -12.05 14.05
N ALA A 285 1.88 -10.81 13.89
CA ALA A 285 1.15 -9.78 13.16
C ALA A 285 1.03 -10.08 11.66
N GLN A 286 2.05 -10.71 11.08
CA GLN A 286 2.14 -11.01 9.65
C GLN A 286 1.35 -12.26 9.23
N ILE A 287 1.45 -13.34 10.01
CA ILE A 287 0.86 -14.65 9.63
C ILE A 287 -0.16 -15.21 10.64
N GLY A 288 -0.49 -14.44 11.67
CA GLY A 288 -1.37 -14.83 12.76
C GLY A 288 -0.67 -15.67 13.83
N SER A 289 -1.13 -15.54 15.08
CA SER A 289 -0.48 -16.14 16.26
C SER A 289 -0.35 -17.67 16.19
N VAL A 290 -1.33 -18.37 15.61
CA VAL A 290 -1.30 -19.84 15.48
C VAL A 290 -0.18 -20.28 14.53
N SER A 291 -0.14 -19.74 13.31
CA SER A 291 0.90 -20.06 12.32
C SER A 291 2.29 -19.66 12.84
N ALA A 292 2.37 -18.52 13.55
CA ALA A 292 3.60 -18.08 14.17
C ALA A 292 4.08 -19.07 15.25
N GLY A 293 3.21 -19.51 16.16
CA GLY A 293 3.55 -20.49 17.19
C GLY A 293 4.11 -21.80 16.62
N GLN A 294 3.48 -22.33 15.56
CA GLN A 294 3.95 -23.53 14.87
C GLN A 294 5.35 -23.36 14.28
N ARG A 295 5.59 -22.26 13.55
CA ARG A 295 6.91 -21.99 12.95
C ARG A 295 7.99 -21.76 14.00
N ILE A 296 7.66 -21.10 15.12
CA ILE A 296 8.59 -20.87 16.23
C ILE A 296 8.98 -22.20 16.87
N ALA A 297 8.02 -23.11 17.09
CA ALA A 297 8.31 -24.44 17.61
C ALA A 297 9.20 -25.24 16.64
N SER A 298 8.91 -25.22 15.34
CA SER A 298 9.72 -25.92 14.34
C SER A 298 11.13 -25.37 14.18
N ALA A 299 11.31 -24.05 14.27
CA ALA A 299 12.63 -23.40 14.11
C ALA A 299 13.44 -23.33 15.41
N GLY A 300 12.86 -23.68 16.56
CA GLY A 300 13.47 -23.57 17.88
C GLY A 300 13.67 -22.13 18.39
N SER A 301 13.39 -21.10 17.59
CA SER A 301 13.51 -19.69 18.00
C SER A 301 12.59 -18.78 17.21
N ALA A 302 12.14 -17.69 17.83
CA ALA A 302 11.31 -16.70 17.16
C ALA A 302 12.09 -15.88 16.13
N THR A 303 13.34 -15.53 16.44
CA THR A 303 14.25 -14.85 15.51
C THR A 303 14.48 -15.68 14.25
N GLY A 304 14.80 -16.98 14.40
CA GLY A 304 15.01 -17.88 13.28
C GLY A 304 13.74 -18.08 12.46
N ALA A 305 12.60 -18.32 13.10
CA ALA A 305 11.32 -18.50 12.43
C ALA A 305 10.90 -17.27 11.60
N HIS A 306 11.00 -16.08 12.18
CA HIS A 306 10.67 -14.83 11.50
C HIS A 306 11.62 -14.59 10.32
N ARG A 307 12.93 -14.79 10.50
CA ARG A 307 13.91 -14.62 9.43
C ARG A 307 13.67 -15.56 8.27
N ALA A 308 13.53 -16.86 8.55
CA ALA A 308 13.29 -17.86 7.51
C ALA A 308 12.00 -17.56 6.74
N TRP A 309 10.92 -17.23 7.44
CA TRP A 309 9.65 -16.88 6.80
C TRP A 309 9.76 -15.62 5.93
N LEU A 310 10.39 -14.55 6.43
CA LEU A 310 10.44 -13.29 5.69
C LEU A 310 11.35 -13.39 4.46
N LEU A 311 12.48 -14.10 4.54
CA LEU A 311 13.35 -14.33 3.38
C LEU A 311 12.63 -15.15 2.30
N ASP A 312 11.95 -16.25 2.70
CA ASP A 312 11.13 -17.06 1.79
C ASP A 312 9.96 -16.27 1.20
N TYR A 313 9.36 -15.35 1.96
CA TYR A 313 8.33 -14.45 1.43
C TYR A 313 8.91 -13.46 0.42
N VAL A 314 9.99 -12.76 0.76
CA VAL A 314 10.63 -11.76 -0.09
C VAL A 314 11.11 -12.38 -1.39
N ASP A 315 11.80 -13.52 -1.32
CA ASP A 315 12.26 -14.26 -2.49
C ASP A 315 11.08 -14.57 -3.44
N ARG A 316 9.97 -15.11 -2.94
CA ARG A 316 8.83 -15.46 -3.81
C ARG A 316 8.05 -14.28 -4.39
N ASN A 317 8.03 -13.13 -3.70
CA ASN A 317 7.15 -12.02 -4.02
C ASN A 317 7.86 -10.82 -4.64
N ILE A 318 9.14 -10.60 -4.36
CA ILE A 318 9.93 -9.48 -4.86
C ILE A 318 10.80 -9.99 -6.01
N ARG A 319 10.20 -10.02 -7.20
CA ARG A 319 10.83 -10.53 -8.43
C ARG A 319 10.87 -9.46 -9.52
N PRO A 320 11.87 -8.55 -9.50
CA PRO A 320 12.02 -7.52 -10.52
C PRO A 320 12.18 -8.07 -11.93
N ALA A 321 12.77 -9.25 -12.10
CA ALA A 321 12.91 -9.92 -13.40
C ALA A 321 11.58 -10.11 -14.15
N ARG A 322 10.43 -10.18 -13.43
CA ARG A 322 9.09 -10.20 -14.06
C ARG A 322 8.77 -8.91 -14.81
N PHE A 323 9.51 -7.84 -14.53
CA PHE A 323 9.28 -6.51 -15.02
C PHE A 323 10.43 -5.93 -15.86
N ASP A 324 11.47 -6.71 -16.15
CA ASP A 324 12.65 -6.25 -16.90
C ASP A 324 12.41 -6.18 -18.42
N GLY A 325 11.24 -6.63 -18.90
CA GLY A 325 10.87 -6.50 -20.31
C GLY A 325 11.57 -7.43 -21.29
N ALA A 326 12.64 -8.09 -20.84
CA ALA A 326 13.23 -9.22 -21.55
C ALA A 326 12.25 -10.39 -21.51
N LEU A 327 11.89 -10.90 -22.69
CA LEU A 327 11.19 -12.18 -22.80
C LEU A 327 12.02 -13.26 -22.07
N PRO A 328 11.41 -14.19 -21.31
CA PRO A 328 12.15 -15.32 -20.77
C PRO A 328 12.78 -16.09 -21.93
N VAL A 329 14.09 -16.28 -21.87
CA VAL A 329 14.77 -17.24 -22.75
C VAL A 329 14.22 -18.61 -22.38
N GLY A 330 13.61 -19.27 -23.36
CA GLY A 330 12.88 -20.54 -23.20
C GLY A 330 13.73 -21.71 -22.75
#